data_AF-A0A849U901-F1
#
_entry.id   AF-A0A849U901-F1
#
_cell.length_a   1.000
_cell.length_b   1.000
_cell.length_c   1.000
_cell.angle_alpha   90.00
_cell.angle_beta   90.00
_cell.angle_gamma   90.00
#
_symmetry.space_group_name_H-M   'P 1'
#
loop_
_entity.id
_entity.type
_entity.pdbx_description
1 polymer ?
#
loop_
_entity_poly.entity_id
_entity_poly.type
_entity_poly.pdbx_seq_one_letter_code
_entity_poly.pdbx_strand_id
1 'polypeptide(L)'
;MQILYMILVGLVWFASDVAAAPPTTGAVEVKSNSAVGRKDCQVVPPVEWTDSTIIWDGPCQTGKAHGEGVLRAYKKGADTLLFLGNIEHGELDIGVIDGPEGYIAGQFSHGKLVLEVERNVIIKAFRSASNAAKSYSQRLKQAGNQKSAAFYLKKARKLEQQMD
;
A
#
# COMPACT_ATOMS: atom_id res chain seq x y z
N MET A 1 -16.19 50.60 -64.23
CA MET A 1 -15.00 50.21 -65.02
C MET A 1 -14.20 49.26 -64.14
N GLN A 2 -13.76 48.06 -64.51
CA GLN A 2 -13.77 47.34 -65.78
C GLN A 2 -13.22 45.93 -65.46
N ILE A 3 -13.94 44.86 -65.86
CA ILE A 3 -13.45 43.65 -66.56
C ILE A 3 -12.35 42.80 -65.84
N LEU A 4 -12.65 41.59 -65.35
CA LEU A 4 -12.77 40.28 -66.06
C LEU A 4 -11.48 39.45 -65.87
N TYR A 5 -11.63 38.14 -66.10
CA TYR A 5 -10.62 37.06 -66.19
C TYR A 5 -10.33 36.35 -64.86
N MET A 6 -10.28 35.02 -64.77
CA MET A 6 -10.49 33.94 -65.74
C MET A 6 -10.67 32.64 -64.91
N ILE A 7 -11.54 31.75 -65.35
CA ILE A 7 -11.70 30.41 -64.80
C ILE A 7 -10.48 29.57 -65.19
N LEU A 8 -9.89 28.85 -64.23
CA LEU A 8 -9.03 27.69 -64.49
C LEU A 8 -9.46 26.55 -63.57
N VAL A 9 -10.01 25.51 -64.20
CA VAL A 9 -10.36 24.23 -63.60
C VAL A 9 -9.08 23.43 -63.45
N GLY A 10 -8.69 23.12 -62.22
CA GLY A 10 -7.60 22.20 -61.89
C GLY A 10 -8.12 21.09 -60.99
N LEU A 11 -8.45 19.94 -61.60
CA LEU A 11 -8.66 18.68 -60.90
C LEU A 11 -7.32 18.22 -60.32
N VAL A 12 -7.18 18.27 -58.99
CA VAL A 12 -6.05 17.64 -58.28
C VAL A 12 -6.60 16.45 -57.53
N TRP A 13 -6.15 15.27 -57.96
CA TRP A 13 -6.28 14.01 -57.24
C TRP A 13 -5.43 14.08 -55.97
N PHE A 14 -6.04 13.98 -54.79
CA PHE A 14 -5.30 13.71 -53.56
C PHE A 14 -5.44 12.23 -53.23
N ALA A 15 -4.29 11.55 -53.26
CA ALA A 15 -4.11 10.19 -52.77
C ALA A 15 -4.43 10.15 -51.26
N SER A 16 -5.14 9.10 -50.83
CA SER A 16 -5.35 8.84 -49.42
C SER A 16 -4.08 8.24 -48.81
N ASP A 17 -3.26 9.08 -48.19
CA ASP A 17 -2.21 8.62 -47.27
C ASP A 17 -2.88 8.13 -45.98
N VAL A 18 -3.08 6.81 -45.87
CA VAL A 18 -3.41 6.16 -44.61
C VAL A 18 -2.14 6.18 -43.75
N ALA A 19 -1.99 7.23 -42.95
CA ALA A 19 -0.99 7.27 -41.90
C ALA A 19 -1.36 6.22 -40.83
N ALA A 20 -0.63 5.10 -40.84
CA ALA A 20 -0.65 4.14 -39.74
C ALA A 20 -0.10 4.84 -38.49
N ALA A 21 -0.98 5.10 -37.52
CA ALA A 21 -0.58 5.59 -36.20
C ALA A 21 0.31 4.53 -35.50
N PRO A 22 1.39 4.93 -34.81
CA PRO A 22 2.18 4.00 -34.00
C PRO A 22 1.32 3.46 -32.85
N PRO A 23 1.54 2.22 -32.38
CA PRO A 23 0.88 1.72 -31.19
C PRO A 23 1.33 2.57 -30.01
N THR A 24 0.43 3.41 -29.50
CA THR A 24 0.61 4.10 -28.23
C THR A 24 0.76 3.05 -27.15
N THR A 25 1.99 2.74 -26.76
CA THR A 25 2.27 2.02 -25.52
C THR A 25 1.72 2.88 -24.39
N GLY A 26 0.50 2.57 -23.96
CA GLY A 26 -0.10 3.20 -22.80
C GLY A 26 0.78 2.92 -21.60
N ALA A 27 1.55 3.92 -21.17
CA ALA A 27 2.12 3.92 -19.84
C ALA A 27 0.93 3.79 -18.88
N VAL A 28 0.79 2.63 -18.26
CA VAL A 28 -0.14 2.47 -17.14
C VAL A 28 0.43 3.34 -16.03
N GLU A 29 -0.18 4.50 -15.81
CA GLU A 29 0.11 5.35 -14.66
C GLU A 29 -0.24 4.53 -13.41
N VAL A 30 0.77 3.89 -12.83
CA VAL A 30 0.63 3.21 -11.55
C VAL A 30 0.35 4.31 -10.54
N LYS A 31 -0.89 4.40 -10.05
CA LYS A 31 -1.23 5.22 -8.87
C LYS A 31 -0.27 4.80 -7.75
N SER A 32 0.79 5.58 -7.55
CA SER A 32 1.71 5.41 -6.45
C SER A 32 0.97 5.82 -5.17
N ASN A 33 0.91 4.93 -4.19
CA ASN A 33 0.40 5.30 -2.89
C ASN A 33 1.25 6.42 -2.29
N SER A 34 0.61 7.55 -1.99
CA SER A 34 1.29 8.67 -1.34
C SER A 34 1.51 8.37 0.14
N ALA A 35 2.61 8.84 0.69
CA ALA A 35 2.87 8.75 2.13
C ALA A 35 1.82 9.54 2.92
N VAL A 36 1.33 8.96 4.01
CA VAL A 36 0.31 9.53 4.90
C VAL A 36 0.78 9.45 6.35
N GLY A 37 0.03 10.05 7.28
CA GLY A 37 0.34 10.05 8.70
C GLY A 37 0.71 11.42 9.24
N ARG A 38 1.40 11.46 10.38
CA ARG A 38 1.81 12.71 11.02
C ARG A 38 3.02 13.28 10.28
N LYS A 39 3.24 14.61 10.35
CA LYS A 39 4.39 15.26 9.68
C LYS A 39 5.74 14.74 10.16
N ASP A 40 5.81 14.31 11.42
CA ASP A 40 6.99 13.73 12.07
C ASP A 40 7.04 12.19 11.94
N CYS A 41 6.07 11.57 11.27
CA CYS A 41 6.03 10.14 11.05
C CYS A 41 5.11 9.75 9.91
N GLN A 42 5.69 9.69 8.71
CA GLN A 42 5.00 9.31 7.48
C GLN A 42 5.17 7.82 7.16
N VAL A 43 4.16 7.24 6.52
CA VAL A 43 4.11 5.85 6.09
C VAL A 43 3.38 5.72 4.76
N VAL A 44 3.84 4.84 3.88
CA VAL A 44 3.17 4.46 2.64
C VAL A 44 2.31 3.23 2.93
N PRO A 45 0.97 3.32 2.89
CA PRO A 45 0.09 2.18 3.17
C PRO A 45 0.07 1.18 1.99
N PRO A 46 -0.52 -0.01 2.16
CA PRO A 46 -0.85 -0.91 1.05
C PRO A 46 -1.73 -0.27 -0.03
N VAL A 47 -1.53 -0.64 -1.30
CA VAL A 47 -2.24 -0.05 -2.48
C VAL A 47 -3.76 -0.24 -2.45
N GLU A 48 -4.21 -1.28 -1.76
CA GLU A 48 -5.62 -1.62 -1.64
C GLU A 48 -6.34 -0.79 -0.56
N TRP A 49 -5.61 -0.07 0.30
CA TRP A 49 -6.16 0.65 1.45
C TRP A 49 -6.61 2.08 1.11
N THR A 50 -7.35 2.20 0.00
CA THR A 50 -7.86 3.49 -0.48
C THR A 50 -8.97 4.03 0.44
N ASP A 51 -9.07 5.35 0.52
CA ASP A 51 -10.07 6.09 1.31
C ASP A 51 -10.14 5.71 2.80
N SER A 52 -9.02 5.24 3.34
CA SER A 52 -8.92 4.82 4.74
C SER A 52 -8.11 5.83 5.55
N THR A 53 -8.55 6.10 6.79
CA THR A 53 -7.74 6.84 7.75
C THR A 53 -6.65 5.91 8.28
N ILE A 54 -5.40 6.24 7.96
CA ILE A 54 -4.23 5.42 8.32
C ILE A 54 -3.61 5.94 9.62
N ILE A 55 -3.39 5.03 10.58
CA ILE A 55 -2.72 5.32 11.85
C ILE A 55 -1.58 4.34 12.04
N TRP A 56 -0.37 4.85 12.21
CA TRP A 56 0.83 4.08 12.57
C TRP A 56 1.09 4.17 14.08
N ASP A 57 1.24 3.00 14.72
CA ASP A 57 1.63 2.85 16.12
C ASP A 57 2.92 2.05 16.24
N GLY A 58 4.03 2.72 15.97
CA GLY A 58 5.37 2.21 16.15
C GLY A 58 6.39 3.34 16.21
N PRO A 59 7.68 3.01 16.24
CA PRO A 59 8.74 4.00 16.21
C PRO A 59 8.73 4.79 14.90
N CYS A 60 9.38 5.96 14.96
CA CYS A 60 9.58 6.82 13.82
C CYS A 60 11.04 7.25 13.79
N GLN A 61 11.66 7.19 12.64
CA GLN A 61 13.04 7.59 12.41
C GLN A 61 13.08 8.56 11.23
N THR A 62 13.76 9.70 11.41
CA THR A 62 13.92 10.71 10.36
C THR A 62 12.60 11.15 9.70
N GLY A 63 11.53 11.28 10.50
CA GLY A 63 10.21 11.70 10.00
C GLY A 63 9.38 10.59 9.34
N LYS A 64 9.84 9.34 9.36
CA LYS A 64 9.17 8.19 8.73
C LYS A 64 8.95 7.06 9.72
N ALA A 65 7.90 6.27 9.52
CA ALA A 65 7.67 5.04 10.27
C ALA A 65 8.86 4.08 10.08
N HIS A 66 9.32 3.48 11.18
CA HIS A 66 10.47 2.58 11.17
C HIS A 66 10.39 1.58 12.34
N GLY A 67 10.78 0.33 12.09
CA GLY A 67 10.76 -0.75 13.08
C GLY A 67 9.41 -1.44 13.24
N GLU A 68 9.31 -2.27 14.29
CA GLU A 68 8.11 -3.07 14.59
C GLU A 68 6.94 -2.20 15.09
N GLY A 69 5.76 -2.41 14.51
CA GLY A 69 4.55 -1.72 14.94
C GLY A 69 3.28 -2.20 14.26
N VAL A 70 2.20 -1.45 14.49
CA VAL A 70 0.89 -1.73 13.93
C VAL A 70 0.43 -0.55 13.09
N LEU A 71 0.11 -0.82 11.83
CA LEU A 71 -0.57 0.12 10.95
C LEU A 71 -2.05 -0.25 10.89
N ARG A 72 -2.93 0.73 11.10
CA ARG A 72 -4.38 0.54 11.17
C ARG A 72 -5.04 1.37 10.08
N ALA A 73 -5.96 0.75 9.34
CA ALA A 73 -6.78 1.44 8.34
C ALA A 73 -8.24 1.45 8.80
N TYR A 74 -8.79 2.65 8.97
CA TYR A 74 -10.18 2.84 9.33
C TYR A 74 -10.98 3.35 8.14
N LYS A 75 -12.05 2.65 7.79
CA LYS A 75 -13.00 3.08 6.77
C LYS A 75 -14.43 2.91 7.30
N LYS A 76 -15.26 3.93 7.10
CA LYS A 76 -16.65 3.93 7.61
C LYS A 76 -17.43 2.78 6.97
N GLY A 77 -18.06 1.94 7.80
CA GLY A 77 -18.86 0.80 7.35
C GLY A 77 -18.05 -0.42 6.90
N ALA A 78 -16.75 -0.46 7.15
CA ALA A 78 -15.89 -1.60 6.90
C ALA A 78 -15.12 -2.00 8.17
N ASP A 79 -14.69 -3.26 8.23
CA ASP A 79 -13.81 -3.73 9.29
C ASP A 79 -12.45 -3.02 9.24
N THR A 80 -11.83 -2.88 10.41
CA THR A 80 -10.49 -2.28 10.49
C THR A 80 -9.46 -3.24 9.91
N LEU A 81 -8.70 -2.79 8.91
CA LEU A 81 -7.55 -3.52 8.40
C LEU A 81 -6.34 -3.23 9.26
N LEU A 82 -5.56 -4.27 9.54
CA LEU A 82 -4.33 -4.16 10.31
C LEU A 82 -3.17 -4.65 9.47
N PHE A 83 -2.03 -3.98 9.57
CA PHE A 83 -0.73 -4.54 9.21
C PHE A 83 0.07 -4.60 10.51
N LEU A 84 0.58 -5.79 10.81
CA LEU A 84 1.44 -6.05 11.96
C LEU A 84 2.77 -6.54 11.43
N GLY A 85 3.86 -5.85 11.75
CA GLY A 85 5.18 -6.23 11.27
C GLY A 85 6.19 -5.11 11.35
N ASN A 86 7.21 -5.20 10.49
CA ASN A 86 8.29 -4.24 10.38
C ASN A 86 8.03 -3.25 9.24
N ILE A 87 8.38 -1.99 9.47
CA ILE A 87 8.40 -0.93 8.46
C ILE A 87 9.82 -0.38 8.34
N GLU A 88 10.28 -0.13 7.12
CA GLU A 88 11.59 0.45 6.84
C GLU A 88 11.45 1.71 6.00
N HIS A 89 12.04 2.82 6.45
CA HIS A 89 12.00 4.10 5.75
C HIS A 89 10.60 4.55 5.31
N GLY A 90 9.57 4.25 6.11
CA GLY A 90 8.18 4.56 5.83
C GLY A 90 7.47 3.55 4.91
N GLU A 91 8.13 2.49 4.46
CA GLU A 91 7.52 1.45 3.63
C GLU A 91 7.37 0.13 4.38
N LEU A 92 6.29 -0.60 4.11
CA LEU A 92 6.10 -1.94 4.66
C LEU A 92 7.24 -2.84 4.16
N ASP A 93 7.88 -3.55 5.08
CA ASP A 93 9.00 -4.45 4.79
C ASP A 93 8.53 -5.91 4.88
N ILE A 94 8.20 -6.38 6.08
CA ILE A 94 7.74 -7.75 6.29
C ILE A 94 6.72 -7.82 7.42
N GLY A 95 5.63 -8.57 7.19
CA GLY A 95 4.58 -8.69 8.19
C GLY A 95 3.33 -9.37 7.67
N VAL A 96 2.24 -9.15 8.40
CA VAL A 96 0.93 -9.73 8.11
C VAL A 96 -0.10 -8.62 8.00
N ILE A 97 -0.83 -8.62 6.89
CA ILE A 97 -2.12 -7.93 6.81
C ILE A 97 -3.18 -8.86 7.40
N ASP A 98 -3.93 -8.35 8.38
CA ASP A 98 -5.07 -9.01 9.03
C ASP A 98 -6.33 -8.24 8.65
N GLY A 99 -7.20 -8.90 7.90
CA GLY A 99 -8.44 -8.34 7.37
C GLY A 99 -9.57 -9.38 7.34
N PRO A 100 -10.74 -9.03 6.76
CA PRO A 100 -11.92 -9.90 6.76
C PRO A 100 -11.71 -11.23 6.03
N GLU A 101 -10.85 -11.24 5.00
CA GLU A 101 -10.50 -12.44 4.22
C GLU A 101 -9.42 -13.31 4.90
N GLY A 102 -8.95 -12.92 6.08
CA GLY A 102 -7.90 -13.61 6.83
C GLY A 102 -6.54 -12.93 6.77
N TYR A 103 -5.49 -13.74 6.83
CA TYR A 103 -4.10 -13.26 6.87
C TYR A 103 -3.44 -13.28 5.49
N ILE A 104 -2.81 -12.17 5.13
CA ILE A 104 -1.89 -12.07 4.00
C ILE A 104 -0.51 -11.83 4.60
N ALA A 105 0.36 -12.84 4.54
CA ALA A 105 1.67 -12.82 5.17
C ALA A 105 2.78 -12.82 4.12
N GLY A 106 3.78 -11.95 4.28
CA GLY A 106 4.95 -11.96 3.41
C GLY A 106 5.79 -10.70 3.49
N GLN A 107 6.67 -10.56 2.50
CA GLN A 107 7.41 -9.33 2.24
C GLN A 107 6.57 -8.36 1.42
N PHE A 108 6.86 -7.08 1.61
CA PHE A 108 6.20 -5.99 0.91
C PHE A 108 7.24 -5.13 0.19
N SER A 109 6.85 -4.59 -0.95
CA SER A 109 7.66 -3.63 -1.70
C SER A 109 6.72 -2.64 -2.36
N HIS A 110 6.97 -1.34 -2.20
CA HIS A 110 6.13 -0.27 -2.76
C HIS A 110 4.64 -0.44 -2.42
N GLY A 111 4.34 -0.85 -1.18
CA GLY A 111 2.97 -1.06 -0.69
C GLY A 111 2.24 -2.26 -1.29
N LYS A 112 2.95 -3.19 -1.95
CA LYS A 112 2.39 -4.43 -2.50
C LYS A 112 3.04 -5.64 -1.88
N LEU A 113 2.28 -6.71 -1.71
CA LEU A 113 2.84 -8.02 -1.36
C LEU A 113 3.77 -8.47 -2.48
N VAL A 114 5.01 -8.80 -2.14
CA VAL A 114 5.90 -9.53 -3.03
C VAL A 114 5.38 -10.95 -3.12
N LEU A 115 5.02 -11.40 -4.33
CA LEU A 115 4.52 -12.76 -4.56
C LEU A 115 5.67 -13.77 -4.40
N GLU A 116 6.02 -14.05 -3.16
CA GLU A 116 7.05 -15.00 -2.77
C GLU A 116 6.40 -16.10 -1.92
N VAL A 117 6.42 -17.33 -2.44
CA VAL A 117 5.70 -18.48 -1.86
C VAL A 117 6.61 -19.32 -0.96
N GLU A 118 7.79 -18.80 -0.60
CA GLU A 118 8.72 -19.51 0.27
C GLU A 118 8.16 -19.58 1.70
N ARG A 119 7.96 -20.81 2.20
CA ARG A 119 7.48 -21.06 3.56
C ARG A 119 8.29 -20.30 4.63
N ASN A 120 9.60 -20.16 4.43
CA ASN A 120 10.46 -19.44 5.35
C ASN A 120 10.14 -17.95 5.44
N VAL A 121 9.75 -17.33 4.33
CA VAL A 121 9.31 -15.92 4.29
C VAL A 121 7.99 -15.76 5.03
N ILE A 122 7.05 -16.69 4.83
CA ILE A 122 5.76 -16.70 5.54
C ILE A 122 5.96 -16.84 7.05
N ILE A 123 6.83 -17.75 7.50
CA ILE A 123 7.17 -17.91 8.93
C ILE A 123 7.80 -16.63 9.50
N LYS A 124 8.74 -16.01 8.76
CA LYS A 124 9.34 -14.73 9.18
C LYS A 124 8.30 -13.62 9.30
N ALA A 125 7.36 -13.55 8.38
CA ALA A 125 6.26 -12.58 8.39
C ALA A 125 5.35 -12.76 9.61
N PHE A 126 4.91 -13.98 9.92
CA PHE A 126 4.12 -14.25 11.12
C PHE A 126 4.90 -13.98 12.42
N ARG A 127 6.19 -14.29 12.45
CA ARG A 127 7.07 -13.96 13.59
C ARG A 127 7.17 -12.45 13.80
N SER A 128 7.44 -11.70 12.74
CA SER A 128 7.49 -10.22 12.77
C SER A 128 6.17 -9.62 13.24
N ALA A 129 5.04 -10.12 12.70
CA ALA A 129 3.71 -9.69 13.11
C ALA A 129 3.40 -9.98 14.60
N SER A 130 3.79 -11.16 15.10
CA SER A 130 3.62 -11.49 16.53
C SER A 130 4.44 -10.57 17.42
N ASN A 131 5.70 -10.31 17.08
CA ASN A 131 6.56 -9.40 17.84
C ASN A 131 6.01 -7.97 17.86
N ALA A 132 5.59 -7.47 16.70
CA ALA A 132 4.96 -6.16 16.58
C ALA A 132 3.69 -6.04 17.44
N ALA A 133 2.83 -7.07 17.43
CA ALA A 133 1.64 -7.14 18.28
C ALA A 133 1.98 -7.14 19.79
N LYS A 134 3.00 -7.88 20.21
CA LYS A 134 3.48 -7.89 21.61
C LYS A 134 4.04 -6.53 22.02
N SER A 135 4.89 -5.95 21.19
CA SER A 135 5.51 -4.65 21.40
C SER A 135 4.44 -3.56 21.55
N TYR A 136 3.43 -3.57 20.67
CA TYR A 136 2.31 -2.63 20.77
C TYR A 136 1.41 -2.88 21.98
N SER A 137 1.13 -4.15 22.32
CA SER A 137 0.42 -4.52 23.54
C SER A 137 1.09 -3.96 24.80
N GLN A 138 2.43 -4.06 24.87
CA GLN A 138 3.20 -3.50 25.99
C GLN A 138 3.07 -1.98 26.08
N ARG A 139 3.19 -1.26 24.94
CA ARG A 139 2.97 0.19 24.90
C ARG A 139 1.57 0.58 25.37
N LEU A 140 0.54 -0.14 24.91
CA LEU A 140 -0.84 0.09 25.34
C LEU A 140 -1.02 -0.15 26.84
N LYS A 141 -0.38 -1.18 27.40
CA LYS A 141 -0.39 -1.47 28.84
C LYS A 141 0.25 -0.33 29.64
N GLN A 142 1.40 0.18 29.18
CA GLN A 142 2.10 1.31 29.79
C GLN A 142 1.26 2.59 29.73
N ALA A 143 0.49 2.78 28.66
CA ALA A 143 -0.46 3.88 28.51
C ALA A 143 -1.80 3.68 29.26
N GLY A 144 -1.92 2.64 30.10
CA GLY A 144 -3.13 2.36 30.89
C GLY A 144 -4.27 1.69 30.12
N ASN A 145 -4.10 1.37 28.84
CA ASN A 145 -5.14 0.76 28.00
C ASN A 145 -5.10 -0.78 28.07
N GLN A 146 -5.49 -1.32 29.23
CA GLN A 146 -5.42 -2.76 29.52
C GLN A 146 -6.24 -3.62 28.55
N LYS A 147 -7.44 -3.16 28.16
CA LYS A 147 -8.33 -3.91 27.25
C LYS A 147 -7.70 -4.08 25.87
N SER A 148 -7.17 -3.00 25.30
CA SER A 148 -6.51 -3.06 23.99
C SER A 148 -5.20 -3.84 24.07
N ALA A 149 -4.45 -3.68 25.16
CA ALA A 149 -3.25 -4.49 25.40
C ALA A 149 -3.57 -6.00 25.38
N ALA A 150 -4.61 -6.44 26.09
CA ALA A 150 -5.04 -7.84 26.10
C ALA A 150 -5.47 -8.33 24.71
N PHE A 151 -6.16 -7.48 23.93
CA PHE A 151 -6.53 -7.79 22.55
C PHE A 151 -5.29 -8.08 21.67
N TYR A 152 -4.30 -7.19 21.66
CA TYR A 152 -3.09 -7.39 20.85
C TYR A 152 -2.21 -8.53 21.35
N LEU A 153 -2.19 -8.79 22.66
CA LEU A 153 -1.50 -9.98 23.19
C LEU A 153 -2.16 -11.27 22.73
N LYS A 154 -3.50 -11.33 22.69
CA LYS A 154 -4.24 -12.47 22.13
C LYS A 154 -3.98 -12.60 20.63
N LYS A 155 -3.91 -11.49 19.91
CA LYS A 155 -3.57 -11.46 18.48
C LYS A 155 -2.17 -12.03 18.22
N ALA A 156 -1.17 -11.63 19.00
CA ALA A 156 0.19 -12.15 18.91
C ALA A 156 0.21 -13.69 19.02
N ARG A 157 -0.48 -14.26 20.01
CA ARG A 157 -0.57 -15.73 20.19
C ARG A 157 -1.23 -16.43 19.00
N LYS A 158 -2.26 -15.83 18.41
CA LYS A 158 -2.90 -16.37 17.19
C LYS A 158 -1.94 -16.37 15.99
N LEU A 159 -1.12 -15.34 15.87
CA LEU A 159 -0.10 -15.25 14.81
C LEU A 159 1.00 -16.28 15.02
N GLU A 160 1.39 -16.57 16.27
CA GLU A 160 2.35 -17.62 16.60
C GLU A 160 1.87 -19.00 16.18
N GLN A 161 0.60 -19.30 16.42
CA GLN A 161 -0.04 -20.56 16.03
C GLN A 161 -0.07 -20.80 14.51
N GLN A 162 0.21 -19.78 13.68
CA GLN A 162 0.31 -19.95 12.23
C GLN A 162 1.67 -20.50 11.78
N MET A 163 2.66 -20.56 12.69
CA MET A 163 4.01 -21.04 12.38
C MET A 163 4.24 -22.52 12.72
N ASP A 164 3.37 -23.10 13.54
CA ASP A 164 3.39 -24.52 13.96
C ASP A 164 2.87 -25.43 12.83
#